data_AF-A0A1V5TSA4-F1
#
_entry.id   AF-A0A1V5TSA4-F1
#
_cell.length_a   1.000
_cell.length_b   1.000
_cell.length_c   1.000
_cell.angle_alpha   90.00
_cell.angle_beta   90.00
_cell.angle_gamma   90.00
#
_symmetry.space_group_name_H-M   'P 1'
#
loop_
_entity.id
_entity.type
_entity.pdbx_description
1 polymer ?
#
loop_
_entity_poly.entity_id
_entity_poly.type
_entity_poly.pdbx_seq_one_letter_code
_entity_poly.pdbx_strand_id
1 'polypeptide(L)'
;MKKILLIILLLAVYLYPQWNTAVSTTINEPALFSLENFANKDGIHIVTQRSSSSNSIMYYRLNSVGIVQATTVIETQGYAEFPNITGANDALYISYRKGNNIITKKYNYSTNVWDQLQPITFNSQDNFRGIDNVYDTRGLHLVFASGPYDHQDIKTKYYRYPIGWYNYTDYKDVSEQSYEAAYPTVTVSANKVHVGFYDSGIAKTRDKNFITNTWESIQTVYDHGIHNVYSGGAKLFSFS
;
A
#
# COMPACT_ATOMS: atom_id res chain seq x y z
N MET A 1 -51.87 0.75 17.93
CA MET A 1 -50.61 1.41 18.37
C MET A 1 -49.62 0.47 19.06
N LYS A 2 -50.01 -0.31 20.08
CA LYS A 2 -49.09 -1.25 20.79
C LYS A 2 -48.39 -2.27 19.86
N LYS A 3 -49.08 -2.80 18.85
CA LYS A 3 -48.50 -3.73 17.86
C LYS A 3 -47.47 -3.08 16.93
N ILE A 4 -47.65 -1.79 16.61
CA ILE A 4 -46.71 -1.03 15.76
C ILE A 4 -45.43 -0.73 16.54
N LEU A 5 -45.55 -0.41 17.83
CA LEU A 5 -44.41 -0.17 18.71
C LEU A 5 -43.52 -1.41 18.85
N LEU A 6 -44.13 -2.61 18.94
CA LEU A 6 -43.42 -3.89 18.99
C LEU A 6 -42.65 -4.18 17.69
N ILE A 7 -43.23 -3.88 16.53
CA ILE A 7 -42.59 -4.08 15.22
C ILE A 7 -41.39 -3.13 15.06
N ILE A 8 -41.53 -1.87 15.48
CA ILE A 8 -40.42 -0.89 15.47
C ILE A 8 -39.29 -1.34 16.41
N LEU A 9 -39.62 -1.88 17.59
CA LEU A 9 -38.62 -2.39 18.52
C LEU A 9 -37.88 -3.63 17.97
N LEU A 10 -38.59 -4.53 17.28
CA LEU A 10 -38.01 -5.72 16.64
C LEU A 10 -37.09 -5.36 15.46
N LEU A 11 -37.48 -4.36 14.66
CA LEU A 11 -36.64 -3.87 13.56
C LEU A 11 -35.37 -3.18 14.07
N ALA A 12 -35.42 -2.50 15.21
CA ALA A 12 -34.24 -1.86 15.80
C ALA A 12 -33.15 -2.86 16.23
N VAL A 13 -33.53 -4.08 16.63
CA VAL A 13 -32.57 -5.15 16.98
C VAL A 13 -31.88 -5.74 15.74
N TYR A 14 -32.56 -5.74 14.59
CA TYR A 14 -32.01 -6.20 13.30
C TYR A 14 -31.05 -5.19 12.63
N LEU A 15 -31.00 -3.95 13.12
CA LEU A 15 -30.17 -2.88 12.55
C LEU A 15 -28.80 -2.75 13.22
N TYR A 16 -28.46 -3.60 14.21
CA TYR A 16 -27.10 -3.64 14.71
C TYR A 16 -26.23 -4.40 13.71
N PRO A 17 -25.20 -3.75 13.10
CA PRO A 17 -24.22 -4.49 12.33
C PRO A 17 -23.53 -5.47 13.26
N GLN A 18 -23.91 -6.75 13.16
CA GLN A 18 -23.20 -7.83 13.80
C GLN A 18 -21.91 -7.97 12.98
N TRP A 19 -20.78 -7.59 13.58
CA TRP A 19 -19.49 -7.99 13.04
C TRP A 19 -19.51 -9.51 12.91
N ASN A 20 -19.33 -10.01 11.69
CA ASN A 20 -19.23 -11.46 11.49
C ASN A 20 -18.12 -11.99 12.39
N THR A 21 -18.32 -13.19 12.94
CA THR A 21 -17.26 -13.89 13.66
C THR A 21 -16.02 -13.98 12.77
N ALA A 22 -14.84 -13.79 13.36
CA ALA A 22 -13.58 -13.90 12.65
C ALA A 22 -13.51 -15.26 11.93
N VAL A 23 -13.20 -15.24 10.64
CA VAL A 23 -13.04 -16.44 9.83
C VAL A 23 -11.55 -16.76 9.77
N SER A 24 -11.16 -17.90 10.34
CA SER A 24 -9.79 -18.40 10.23
C SER A 24 -9.52 -18.85 8.78
N THR A 25 -8.37 -18.44 8.24
CA THR A 25 -7.92 -18.88 6.92
C THR A 25 -6.94 -20.05 7.07
N THR A 26 -6.70 -20.80 5.99
CA THR A 26 -5.71 -21.88 5.97
C THR A 26 -4.28 -21.40 5.69
N ILE A 27 -4.06 -20.08 5.58
CA ILE A 27 -2.72 -19.51 5.40
C ILE A 27 -1.90 -19.77 6.66
N ASN A 28 -0.87 -20.61 6.53
CA ASN A 28 0.05 -20.91 7.61
C ASN A 28 1.43 -20.34 7.27
N GLU A 29 1.75 -19.22 7.90
CA GLU A 29 3.00 -18.49 7.73
C GLU A 29 3.78 -18.44 9.05
N PRO A 30 4.53 -19.49 9.43
CA PRO A 30 5.14 -19.61 10.75
C PRO A 30 6.24 -18.57 11.02
N ALA A 31 6.75 -17.92 9.98
CA ALA A 31 7.71 -16.84 10.05
C ALA A 31 7.13 -15.54 9.48
N LEU A 32 5.85 -15.26 9.69
CA LEU A 32 5.22 -14.02 9.21
C LEU A 32 5.88 -12.80 9.85
N PHE A 33 6.40 -11.89 9.02
CA PHE A 33 6.96 -10.61 9.46
C PHE A 33 5.98 -9.45 9.24
N SER A 34 5.38 -9.40 8.05
CA SER A 34 4.41 -8.39 7.67
C SER A 34 3.42 -8.96 6.65
N LEU A 35 2.28 -8.30 6.54
CA LEU A 35 1.14 -8.67 5.72
C LEU A 35 0.51 -7.39 5.19
N GLU A 36 0.14 -7.39 3.91
CA GLU A 36 -0.73 -6.39 3.31
C GLU A 36 -1.86 -7.10 2.56
N ASN A 37 -3.03 -6.45 2.49
CA ASN A 37 -4.18 -7.02 1.79
C ASN A 37 -4.88 -6.00 0.88
N PHE A 38 -5.51 -6.53 -0.16
CA PHE A 38 -6.34 -5.77 -1.10
C PHE A 38 -7.52 -6.63 -1.53
N ALA A 39 -8.69 -6.05 -1.84
CA ALA A 39 -9.85 -6.81 -2.29
C ALA A 39 -10.41 -6.22 -3.59
N ASN A 40 -10.80 -7.10 -4.52
CA ASN A 40 -11.52 -6.76 -5.74
C ASN A 40 -12.58 -7.83 -6.07
N LYS A 41 -13.14 -7.80 -7.28
CA LYS A 41 -14.13 -8.79 -7.73
C LYS A 41 -13.67 -10.26 -7.68
N ASP A 42 -12.37 -10.51 -7.71
CA ASP A 42 -11.79 -11.86 -7.76
C ASP A 42 -11.51 -12.43 -6.36
N GLY A 43 -11.59 -11.61 -5.31
CA GLY A 43 -11.46 -12.03 -3.92
C GLY A 43 -10.64 -11.10 -3.05
N ILE A 44 -10.14 -11.65 -1.95
CA ILE A 44 -9.22 -11.01 -1.02
C ILE A 44 -7.81 -11.46 -1.37
N HIS A 45 -6.98 -10.52 -1.77
CA HIS A 45 -5.59 -10.69 -2.09
C HIS A 45 -4.74 -10.38 -0.87
N ILE A 46 -3.84 -11.28 -0.54
CA ILE A 46 -2.94 -11.15 0.59
C ILE A 46 -1.52 -11.32 0.10
N VAL A 47 -0.64 -10.43 0.50
CA VAL A 47 0.79 -10.56 0.32
C VAL A 47 1.47 -10.61 1.68
N THR A 48 2.37 -11.56 1.87
CA THR A 48 3.09 -11.75 3.14
C THR A 48 4.58 -11.62 2.91
N GLN A 49 5.27 -11.05 3.89
CA GLN A 49 6.72 -11.12 4.03
C GLN A 49 7.06 -12.15 5.10
N ARG A 50 7.96 -13.08 4.79
CA ARG A 50 8.49 -14.03 5.78
C ARG A 50 9.81 -13.49 6.35
N SER A 51 10.02 -13.54 7.67
CA SER A 51 11.26 -13.11 8.35
C SER A 51 12.38 -14.16 8.33
N SER A 52 12.26 -15.24 7.57
CA SER A 52 13.36 -16.19 7.40
C SER A 52 14.58 -15.48 6.80
N SER A 53 15.79 -16.03 6.99
CA SER A 53 17.08 -15.41 6.60
C SER A 53 17.18 -14.86 5.17
N SER A 54 16.24 -15.18 4.28
CA SER A 54 16.15 -14.70 2.90
C SER A 54 15.18 -13.53 2.65
N ASN A 55 14.31 -13.18 3.61
CA ASN A 55 13.06 -12.39 3.46
C ASN A 55 12.34 -12.63 2.11
N SER A 56 11.43 -13.60 2.07
CA SER A 56 10.65 -13.94 0.87
C SER A 56 9.25 -13.33 0.88
N ILE A 57 8.69 -13.12 -0.32
CA ILE A 57 7.33 -12.60 -0.51
C ILE A 57 6.43 -13.69 -1.09
N MET A 58 5.29 -13.93 -0.45
CA MET A 58 4.25 -14.84 -0.92
C MET A 58 2.97 -14.11 -1.22
N TYR A 59 2.21 -14.62 -2.18
CA TYR A 59 0.89 -14.14 -2.54
C TYR A 59 -0.15 -15.25 -2.34
N TYR A 60 -1.30 -14.84 -1.81
CA TYR A 60 -2.49 -15.67 -1.62
C TYR A 60 -3.73 -14.95 -2.16
N ARG A 61 -4.64 -15.68 -2.80
CA ARG A 61 -6.00 -15.20 -3.11
C ARG A 61 -7.01 -16.04 -2.36
N LEU A 62 -7.90 -15.38 -1.62
CA LEU A 62 -8.98 -16.00 -0.88
C LEU A 62 -10.32 -15.57 -1.47
N ASN A 63 -11.33 -16.42 -1.37
CA ASN A 63 -12.71 -15.97 -1.60
C ASN A 63 -13.25 -15.21 -0.38
N SER A 64 -14.50 -14.73 -0.49
CA SER A 64 -15.17 -13.96 0.58
C SER A 64 -15.43 -14.75 1.87
N VAL A 65 -15.27 -16.07 1.86
CA VAL A 65 -15.40 -16.95 3.04
C VAL A 65 -14.05 -17.44 3.58
N GLY A 66 -12.94 -16.83 3.15
CA GLY A 66 -11.61 -17.11 3.70
C GLY A 66 -10.92 -18.39 3.19
N ILE A 67 -11.45 -19.02 2.14
CA ILE A 67 -10.82 -20.20 1.52
C ILE A 67 -9.76 -19.75 0.51
N VAL A 68 -8.54 -20.26 0.65
CA VAL A 68 -7.42 -20.02 -0.29
C VAL A 68 -7.72 -20.69 -1.63
N GLN A 69 -7.76 -19.88 -2.69
CA GLN A 69 -7.98 -20.30 -4.08
C GLN A 69 -6.70 -20.33 -4.91
N ALA A 70 -5.70 -19.53 -4.54
CA ALA A 70 -4.43 -19.47 -5.25
C ALA A 70 -3.30 -19.12 -4.28
N THR A 71 -2.12 -19.68 -4.55
CA THR A 71 -0.86 -19.39 -3.85
C THR A 71 0.23 -19.22 -4.88
N THR A 72 1.08 -18.20 -4.72
CA THR A 72 2.21 -17.95 -5.62
C THR A 72 3.39 -17.40 -4.85
N VAL A 73 4.59 -17.91 -5.14
CA VAL A 73 5.83 -17.31 -4.64
C VAL A 73 6.13 -16.08 -5.51
N ILE A 74 6.12 -14.90 -4.91
CA ILE A 74 6.43 -13.65 -5.61
C ILE A 74 7.94 -13.45 -5.66
N GLU A 75 8.62 -13.71 -4.54
CA GLU A 75 10.06 -13.56 -4.42
C GLU A 75 10.60 -14.60 -3.46
N THR A 76 11.63 -15.34 -3.87
CA THR A 76 12.19 -16.43 -3.07
C THR A 76 13.30 -15.95 -2.14
N GLN A 77 14.09 -14.95 -2.56
CA GLN A 77 15.31 -14.53 -1.86
C GLN A 77 15.70 -13.07 -2.18
N GLY A 78 16.66 -12.55 -1.40
CA GLY A 78 17.35 -11.30 -1.68
C GLY A 78 16.88 -10.12 -0.84
N TYR A 79 16.46 -10.38 0.40
CA TYR A 79 16.00 -9.35 1.33
C TYR A 79 14.81 -8.57 0.76
N ALA A 80 13.74 -9.29 0.41
CA ALA A 80 12.53 -8.67 -0.10
C ALA A 80 11.67 -8.16 1.05
N GLU A 81 11.41 -6.86 1.08
CA GLU A 81 10.86 -6.16 2.24
C GLU A 81 9.71 -5.22 1.86
N PHE A 82 8.85 -4.92 2.83
CA PHE A 82 7.77 -3.94 2.72
C PHE A 82 6.80 -4.22 1.55
N PRO A 83 6.26 -5.45 1.42
CA PRO A 83 5.33 -5.74 0.33
C PRO A 83 4.06 -4.90 0.46
N ASN A 84 3.64 -4.30 -0.64
CA ASN A 84 2.37 -3.59 -0.77
C ASN A 84 1.60 -4.14 -1.97
N ILE A 85 0.29 -4.31 -1.82
CA ILE A 85 -0.60 -4.81 -2.88
C ILE A 85 -1.75 -3.83 -3.13
N THR A 86 -2.02 -3.55 -4.39
CA THR A 86 -3.10 -2.63 -4.80
C THR A 86 -3.60 -2.96 -6.20
N GLY A 87 -4.75 -2.41 -6.59
CA GLY A 87 -5.30 -2.67 -7.91
C GLY A 87 -6.72 -2.16 -8.11
N ALA A 88 -7.36 -2.73 -9.12
CA ALA A 88 -8.77 -2.63 -9.45
C ALA A 88 -9.28 -4.02 -9.89
N ASN A 89 -10.39 -4.08 -10.62
CA ASN A 89 -10.99 -5.34 -11.07
C ASN A 89 -10.18 -6.05 -12.19
N ASP A 90 -9.41 -5.29 -12.96
CA ASP A 90 -8.69 -5.74 -14.16
C ASP A 90 -7.17 -5.48 -14.07
N ALA A 91 -6.72 -5.02 -12.90
CA ALA A 91 -5.34 -4.65 -12.65
C ALA A 91 -4.99 -5.00 -11.21
N LEU A 92 -3.86 -5.68 -10.99
CA LEU A 92 -3.37 -6.00 -9.65
C LEU A 92 -1.84 -5.87 -9.66
N TYR A 93 -1.30 -5.21 -8.64
CA TYR A 93 0.11 -4.89 -8.52
C TYR A 93 0.63 -5.27 -7.14
N ILE A 94 1.85 -5.80 -7.10
CA ILE A 94 2.62 -5.97 -5.87
C ILE A 94 3.91 -5.18 -6.02
N SER A 95 4.19 -4.29 -5.08
CA SER A 95 5.46 -3.55 -5.01
C SER A 95 6.19 -3.89 -3.72
N TYR A 96 7.51 -4.06 -3.79
CA TYR A 96 8.35 -4.38 -2.63
C TYR A 96 9.78 -3.88 -2.87
N ARG A 97 10.54 -3.70 -1.79
CA ARG A 97 11.96 -3.42 -1.87
C ARG A 97 12.73 -4.73 -2.06
N LYS A 98 13.74 -4.74 -2.93
CA LYS A 98 14.76 -5.80 -3.02
C LYS A 98 16.13 -5.16 -3.24
N GLY A 99 16.98 -5.21 -2.22
CA GLY A 99 18.26 -4.48 -2.22
C GLY A 99 18.05 -2.97 -2.39
N ASN A 100 18.67 -2.39 -3.43
CA ASN A 100 18.54 -0.98 -3.80
C ASN A 100 17.48 -0.72 -4.89
N ASN A 101 16.55 -1.66 -5.07
CA ASN A 101 15.49 -1.56 -6.05
C ASN A 101 14.12 -1.63 -5.39
N ILE A 102 13.16 -0.94 -6.00
CA ILE A 102 11.74 -1.25 -5.83
C ILE A 102 11.35 -2.10 -7.02
N ILE A 103 10.93 -3.33 -6.72
CA ILE A 103 10.38 -4.26 -7.70
C ILE A 103 8.87 -4.10 -7.67
N THR A 104 8.27 -3.91 -8.85
CA THR A 104 6.83 -3.93 -9.02
C THR A 104 6.46 -5.04 -9.99
N LYS A 105 5.53 -5.91 -9.59
CA LYS A 105 4.95 -6.94 -10.44
C LYS A 105 3.49 -6.65 -10.71
N LYS A 106 3.06 -6.85 -11.95
CA LYS A 106 1.67 -6.75 -12.39
C LYS A 106 1.13 -8.16 -12.64
N TYR A 107 -0.06 -8.46 -12.13
CA TYR A 107 -0.74 -9.71 -12.46
C TYR A 107 -1.29 -9.67 -13.89
N ASN A 108 -1.01 -10.71 -14.65
CA ASN A 108 -1.49 -10.90 -16.00
C ASN A 108 -2.64 -11.92 -16.01
N TYR A 109 -3.86 -11.40 -16.15
CA TYR A 109 -5.07 -12.21 -16.09
C TYR A 109 -5.24 -13.19 -17.26
N SER A 110 -4.56 -13.00 -18.39
CA SER A 110 -4.67 -13.91 -19.53
C SER A 110 -3.79 -15.16 -19.36
N THR A 111 -2.66 -15.00 -18.70
CA THR A 111 -1.66 -16.07 -18.51
C THR A 111 -1.59 -16.57 -17.07
N ASN A 112 -2.25 -15.90 -16.12
CA ASN A 112 -2.19 -16.14 -14.68
C ASN A 112 -0.76 -16.06 -14.10
N VAL A 113 0.11 -15.22 -14.66
CA VAL A 113 1.47 -14.99 -14.16
C VAL A 113 1.67 -13.56 -13.67
N TRP A 114 2.75 -13.34 -12.91
CA TRP A 114 3.17 -12.02 -12.43
C TRP A 114 4.32 -11.50 -13.28
N ASP A 115 4.06 -10.47 -14.07
CA ASP A 115 5.04 -9.83 -14.94
C ASP A 115 5.74 -8.69 -14.19
N GLN A 116 7.07 -8.65 -14.21
CA GLN A 116 7.84 -7.58 -13.59
C GLN A 116 7.84 -6.32 -14.47
N LEU A 117 7.54 -5.17 -13.86
CA LEU A 117 7.71 -3.84 -14.47
C LEU A 117 9.15 -3.36 -14.31
N GLN A 118 9.52 -2.29 -15.03
CA GLN A 118 10.84 -1.69 -14.90
C GLN A 118 11.10 -1.29 -13.42
N PRO A 119 12.18 -1.79 -12.79
CA PRO A 119 12.47 -1.50 -11.40
C PRO A 119 12.87 -0.03 -11.20
N ILE A 120 12.57 0.50 -10.02
CA ILE A 120 13.06 1.81 -9.59
C ILE A 120 14.33 1.58 -8.79
N THR A 121 15.48 1.97 -9.33
CA THR A 121 16.78 1.84 -8.67
C THR A 121 17.15 3.12 -7.93
N PHE A 122 17.64 2.98 -6.71
CA PHE A 122 18.19 4.06 -5.90
C PHE A 122 19.62 3.70 -5.44
N ASN A 123 20.30 4.63 -4.75
CA ASN A 123 21.70 4.43 -4.38
C ASN A 123 21.84 3.25 -3.41
N SER A 124 22.89 2.43 -3.57
CA SER A 124 23.14 1.25 -2.73
C SER A 124 23.43 1.60 -1.26
N GLN A 125 23.84 2.84 -0.99
CA GLN A 125 24.08 3.36 0.36
C GLN A 125 22.86 4.03 0.99
N ASP A 126 21.73 4.12 0.26
CA ASP A 126 20.54 4.73 0.80
C ASP A 126 19.89 3.82 1.85
N ASN A 127 19.52 4.43 2.97
CA ASN A 127 18.59 3.84 3.91
C ASN A 127 17.16 3.94 3.35
N PHE A 128 16.38 2.87 3.50
CA PHE A 128 15.00 2.80 3.03
C PHE A 128 14.03 2.87 4.21
N ARG A 129 13.03 3.73 4.11
CA ARG A 129 12.10 4.05 5.21
C ARG A 129 10.64 3.73 4.92
N GLY A 130 10.38 2.93 3.89
CA GLY A 130 9.06 2.42 3.57
C GLY A 130 8.64 2.73 2.14
N ILE A 131 7.55 2.09 1.76
CA ILE A 131 6.89 2.18 0.47
C ILE A 131 5.40 1.99 0.67
N ASP A 132 4.63 2.66 -0.16
CA ASP A 132 3.18 2.48 -0.28
C ASP A 132 2.77 2.64 -1.75
N ASN A 133 1.63 2.05 -2.12
CA ASN A 133 1.10 2.16 -3.47
C ASN A 133 -0.43 2.21 -3.51
N VAL A 134 -0.95 2.87 -4.55
CA VAL A 134 -2.38 2.90 -4.86
C VAL A 134 -2.58 2.93 -6.37
N TYR A 135 -3.64 2.28 -6.84
CA TYR A 135 -3.98 2.24 -8.26
C TYR A 135 -5.28 3.00 -8.55
N ASP A 136 -5.32 3.71 -9.68
CA ASP A 136 -6.54 4.28 -10.24
C ASP A 136 -6.52 4.27 -11.79
N THR A 137 -7.48 4.98 -12.40
CA THR A 137 -7.61 5.10 -13.86
C THR A 137 -6.46 5.82 -14.55
N ARG A 138 -5.53 6.43 -13.81
CA ARG A 138 -4.32 7.09 -14.32
C ARG A 138 -3.10 6.17 -14.24
N GLY A 139 -3.15 5.13 -13.42
CA GLY A 139 -2.11 4.12 -13.31
C GLY A 139 -1.77 3.74 -11.87
N LEU A 140 -0.62 3.10 -11.69
CA LEU A 140 -0.09 2.78 -10.37
C LEU A 140 0.69 3.98 -9.84
N HIS A 141 0.25 4.51 -8.70
CA HIS A 141 0.95 5.52 -7.91
C HIS A 141 1.75 4.81 -6.82
N LEU A 142 3.00 5.20 -6.66
CA LEU A 142 3.93 4.59 -5.73
C LEU A 142 4.68 5.69 -5.01
N VAL A 143 4.80 5.57 -3.69
CA VAL A 143 5.62 6.46 -2.88
C VAL A 143 6.61 5.65 -2.07
N PHE A 144 7.80 6.18 -1.87
CA PHE A 144 8.83 5.53 -1.06
C PHE A 144 9.76 6.56 -0.45
N ALA A 145 10.42 6.21 0.63
CA ALA A 145 11.37 7.08 1.30
C ALA A 145 12.75 6.45 1.27
N SER A 146 13.72 7.18 0.71
CA SER A 146 15.13 6.77 0.69
C SER A 146 16.06 7.96 0.76
N GLY A 147 17.27 7.75 1.28
CA GLY A 147 18.38 8.70 1.19
C GLY A 147 19.58 8.23 2.01
N PRO A 148 20.65 9.03 2.07
CA PRO A 148 21.91 8.64 2.70
C PRO A 148 21.77 8.11 4.12
N TYR A 149 22.68 7.21 4.51
CA TYR A 149 22.66 6.54 5.81
C TYR A 149 22.74 7.49 7.02
N ASP A 150 23.31 8.68 6.84
CA ASP A 150 23.44 9.70 7.90
C ASP A 150 22.11 10.35 8.34
N HIS A 151 21.00 9.94 7.72
CA HIS A 151 19.64 10.40 7.99
C HIS A 151 19.33 11.87 7.64
N GLN A 152 20.32 12.63 7.15
CA GLN A 152 20.17 14.07 6.95
C GLN A 152 19.45 14.45 5.65
N ASP A 153 19.30 13.48 4.73
CA ASP A 153 18.74 13.71 3.39
C ASP A 153 17.80 12.59 2.92
N ILE A 154 17.15 11.88 3.85
CA ILE A 154 16.11 10.92 3.45
C ILE A 154 14.92 11.69 2.91
N LYS A 155 14.52 11.41 1.67
CA LYS A 155 13.40 12.07 0.99
C LYS A 155 12.28 11.11 0.65
N THR A 156 11.05 11.57 0.81
CA THR A 156 9.87 10.92 0.24
C THR A 156 9.78 11.26 -1.25
N LYS A 157 9.69 10.21 -2.06
CA LYS A 157 9.65 10.27 -3.52
C LYS A 157 8.33 9.70 -4.00
N TYR A 158 7.79 10.30 -5.05
CA TYR A 158 6.61 9.83 -5.76
C TYR A 158 7.02 9.32 -7.15
N TYR A 159 6.37 8.23 -7.55
CA TYR A 159 6.47 7.60 -8.84
C TYR A 159 5.08 7.27 -9.36
N ARG A 160 4.87 7.38 -10.67
CA ARG A 160 3.68 6.82 -11.33
C ARG A 160 4.09 5.96 -12.52
N TYR A 161 3.52 4.76 -12.61
CA TYR A 161 3.49 3.95 -13.83
C TYR A 161 2.15 4.18 -14.55
N PRO A 162 2.13 5.01 -15.61
CA PRO A 162 0.89 5.29 -16.34
C PRO A 162 0.38 4.05 -17.08
N ILE A 163 -0.94 3.97 -17.25
CA ILE A 163 -1.56 2.89 -18.02
C ILE A 163 -1.03 2.88 -19.45
N GLY A 164 -0.45 1.77 -19.89
CA GLY A 164 0.06 1.59 -21.25
C GLY A 164 1.47 2.14 -21.50
N TRP A 165 2.09 2.80 -20.52
CA TRP A 165 3.42 3.43 -20.68
C TRP A 165 4.36 3.02 -19.55
N TYR A 166 4.66 1.73 -19.45
CA TYR A 166 5.48 1.17 -18.36
C TYR A 166 6.94 1.64 -18.34
N ASN A 167 7.39 2.34 -19.39
CA ASN A 167 8.73 2.93 -19.50
C ASN A 167 8.76 4.45 -19.25
N TYR A 168 7.60 5.11 -19.09
CA TYR A 168 7.52 6.54 -18.79
C TYR A 168 7.15 6.74 -17.34
N THR A 169 7.86 7.63 -16.66
CA THR A 169 7.75 7.74 -15.22
C THR A 169 7.63 9.21 -14.81
N ASP A 170 6.55 9.50 -14.11
CA ASP A 170 6.30 10.80 -13.50
C ASP A 170 6.92 10.76 -12.10
N TYR A 171 8.00 11.51 -11.92
CA TYR A 171 8.85 11.49 -10.73
C TYR A 171 8.79 12.83 -10.00
N LYS A 172 8.77 12.79 -8.66
CA LYS A 172 8.94 13.98 -7.82
C LYS A 172 9.53 13.62 -6.47
N ASP A 173 10.55 14.38 -6.04
CA ASP A 173 10.87 14.54 -4.62
C ASP A 173 9.73 15.31 -3.95
N VAL A 174 8.93 14.61 -3.14
CA VAL A 174 7.73 15.15 -2.49
C VAL A 174 8.12 15.99 -1.28
N SER A 175 9.06 15.50 -0.47
CA SER A 175 9.71 16.28 0.58
C SER A 175 10.87 17.09 -0.01
N GLU A 176 11.13 18.28 0.55
CA GLU A 176 12.08 19.24 -0.04
C GLU A 176 13.45 19.18 0.65
N GLN A 177 13.48 19.21 1.98
CA GLN A 177 14.66 19.02 2.83
C GLN A 177 14.18 18.39 4.13
N SER A 178 14.68 17.20 4.46
CA SER A 178 14.09 16.43 5.55
C SER A 178 15.16 15.68 6.33
N TYR A 179 15.29 16.07 7.59
CA TYR A 179 15.89 15.21 8.61
C TYR A 179 14.87 14.10 8.84
N GLU A 180 15.16 12.91 8.31
CA GLU A 180 14.34 11.70 8.49
C GLU A 180 12.96 11.69 7.79
N ALA A 181 12.85 11.96 6.48
CA ALA A 181 11.57 11.64 5.83
C ALA A 181 11.29 10.13 5.88
N ALA A 182 10.12 9.72 6.36
CA ALA A 182 9.82 8.32 6.59
C ALA A 182 8.32 8.01 6.45
N TYR A 183 8.03 6.71 6.36
CA TYR A 183 6.68 6.15 6.38
C TYR A 183 5.72 6.82 5.37
N PRO A 184 6.12 6.91 4.09
CA PRO A 184 5.30 7.56 3.10
C PRO A 184 4.04 6.74 2.84
N THR A 185 2.92 7.44 2.65
CA THR A 185 1.64 6.84 2.28
C THR A 185 1.04 7.59 1.10
N VAL A 186 0.24 6.89 0.29
CA VAL A 186 -0.40 7.50 -0.88
C VAL A 186 -1.88 7.12 -1.00
N THR A 187 -2.71 8.11 -1.30
CA THR A 187 -4.10 7.89 -1.70
C THR A 187 -4.48 8.79 -2.87
N VAL A 188 -5.60 8.49 -3.51
CA VAL A 188 -6.04 9.17 -4.74
C VAL A 188 -7.48 9.61 -4.61
N SER A 189 -7.76 10.78 -5.18
CA SER A 189 -9.10 11.27 -5.46
C SER A 189 -9.25 11.54 -6.95
N ALA A 190 -10.45 11.88 -7.41
CA ALA A 190 -10.76 12.04 -8.83
C ALA A 190 -9.71 12.86 -9.61
N ASN A 191 -9.20 13.94 -9.01
CA ASN A 191 -8.27 14.88 -9.66
C ASN A 191 -6.95 15.08 -8.93
N LYS A 192 -6.71 14.37 -7.84
CA LYS A 192 -5.48 14.51 -7.07
C LYS A 192 -4.89 13.16 -6.65
N VAL A 193 -3.59 13.17 -6.43
CA VAL A 193 -2.93 12.21 -5.55
C VAL A 193 -2.48 12.97 -4.30
N HIS A 194 -2.66 12.33 -3.15
CA HIS A 194 -2.35 12.85 -1.84
C HIS A 194 -1.23 11.98 -1.27
N VAL A 195 -0.11 12.59 -0.90
CA VAL A 195 1.03 11.89 -0.32
C VAL A 195 1.20 12.34 1.12
N GLY A 196 1.04 11.42 2.07
CA GLY A 196 1.37 11.63 3.47
C GLY A 196 2.80 11.19 3.75
N PHE A 197 3.51 11.93 4.60
CA PHE A 197 4.86 11.57 5.01
C PHE A 197 5.22 12.21 6.34
N TYR A 198 6.17 11.61 7.04
CA TYR A 198 6.85 12.25 8.16
C TYR A 198 8.05 13.03 7.64
N ASP A 199 8.33 14.20 8.20
CA ASP A 199 9.49 15.03 7.85
C ASP A 199 9.87 15.92 9.03
N SER A 200 11.09 15.76 9.53
CA SER A 200 11.70 16.61 10.57
C SER A 200 10.86 16.70 11.85
N GLY A 201 10.35 15.56 12.33
CA GLY A 201 9.53 15.55 13.54
C GLY A 201 8.02 15.65 13.30
N ILE A 202 7.60 15.96 12.06
CA ILE A 202 6.28 16.50 11.78
C ILE A 202 5.57 15.66 10.71
N ALA A 203 4.29 15.38 10.95
CA ALA A 203 3.39 14.78 9.98
C ALA A 203 2.99 15.82 8.93
N LYS A 204 3.32 15.56 7.67
CA LYS A 204 3.04 16.45 6.53
C LYS A 204 2.33 15.74 5.39
N THR A 205 1.70 16.53 4.54
CA THR A 205 1.11 16.06 3.29
C THR A 205 1.52 16.95 2.13
N ARG A 206 1.45 16.39 0.92
CA ARG A 206 1.54 17.16 -0.32
C ARG A 206 0.68 16.52 -1.38
N ASP A 207 -0.02 17.37 -2.12
CA ASP A 207 -0.92 16.94 -3.18
C ASP A 207 -0.35 17.25 -4.56
N LYS A 208 -0.63 16.37 -5.54
CA LYS A 208 -0.50 16.71 -6.96
C LYS A 208 -1.89 16.85 -7.55
N ASN A 209 -2.15 18.02 -8.13
CA ASN A 209 -3.36 18.30 -8.88
C ASN A 209 -3.16 17.92 -10.35
N PHE A 210 -3.94 16.96 -10.84
CA PHE A 210 -3.84 16.48 -12.22
C PHE A 210 -4.59 17.35 -13.23
N ILE A 211 -5.48 18.25 -12.80
CA ILE A 211 -6.12 19.24 -13.69
C ILE A 211 -5.10 20.29 -14.12
N THR A 212 -4.36 20.82 -13.16
CA THR A 212 -3.32 21.83 -13.42
C THR A 212 -1.95 21.22 -13.70
N ASN A 213 -1.79 19.92 -13.46
CA ASN A 213 -0.53 19.17 -13.50
C ASN A 213 0.58 19.79 -12.62
N THR A 214 0.21 20.27 -11.44
CA THR A 214 1.13 20.91 -10.48
C THR A 214 1.10 20.23 -9.13
N TRP A 215 2.27 20.19 -8.47
CA TRP A 215 2.36 19.88 -7.05
C TRP A 215 2.00 21.11 -6.23
N GLU A 216 1.17 20.91 -5.22
CA GLU A 216 0.79 21.95 -4.26
C GLU A 216 1.92 22.13 -3.22
N SER A 217 1.81 23.18 -2.40
CA SER A 217 2.72 23.38 -1.28
C SER A 217 2.57 22.28 -0.23
N ILE A 218 3.65 21.99 0.50
CA ILE A 218 3.60 21.07 1.64
C ILE A 218 2.68 21.65 2.72
N GLN A 219 1.88 20.79 3.35
CA GLN A 219 0.95 21.12 4.41
C GLN A 219 1.34 20.37 5.68
N THR A 220 1.36 21.06 6.82
CA THR A 220 1.52 20.41 8.12
C THR A 220 0.17 19.85 8.56
N VAL A 221 0.11 18.56 8.86
CA VAL A 221 -1.09 17.90 9.39
C VAL A 221 -1.08 17.97 10.91
N TYR A 222 0.07 17.70 11.51
CA TYR A 222 0.24 17.66 12.96
C TYR A 222 1.71 17.86 13.35
N ASP A 223 1.95 18.69 14.36
CA ASP A 223 3.27 19.23 14.73
C ASP A 223 3.73 18.86 16.15
N HIS A 224 2.98 18.02 16.89
CA HIS A 224 3.26 17.70 18.30
C HIS A 224 3.50 16.20 18.57
N GLY A 225 4.68 15.68 18.20
CA GLY A 225 5.11 14.31 18.54
C GLY A 225 5.31 13.40 17.32
N ILE A 226 5.79 12.18 17.55
CA ILE A 226 6.05 11.20 16.47
C ILE A 226 4.72 10.60 16.01
N HIS A 227 4.12 11.16 14.97
CA HIS A 227 2.90 10.64 14.37
C HIS A 227 3.09 10.38 12.87
N ASN A 228 2.59 9.24 12.42
CA ASN A 228 2.56 8.87 11.02
C ASN A 228 1.24 9.32 10.40
N VAL A 229 1.30 9.88 9.19
CA VAL A 229 0.11 10.10 8.36
C VAL A 229 -0.12 8.85 7.54
N TYR A 230 -1.25 8.17 7.76
CA TYR A 230 -1.69 7.07 6.92
C TYR A 230 -2.80 7.54 5.99
N SER A 231 -2.49 7.66 4.71
CA SER A 231 -3.48 8.05 3.70
C SER A 231 -4.23 6.82 3.17
N GLY A 232 -5.54 6.73 3.47
CA GLY A 232 -6.43 5.68 2.98
C GLY A 232 -6.73 4.59 4.02
N GLY A 233 -8.01 4.46 4.38
CA GLY A 233 -8.49 3.51 5.40
C GLY A 233 -8.80 2.10 4.90
N ALA A 234 -8.25 1.67 3.75
CA ALA A 234 -8.57 0.36 3.16
C ALA A 234 -7.67 -0.79 3.65
N LYS A 235 -6.67 -0.50 4.49
CA LYS A 235 -5.75 -1.49 5.04
C LYS A 235 -6.33 -1.99 6.37
N LEU A 236 -6.80 -3.24 6.40
CA LEU A 236 -7.37 -3.85 7.60
C LEU A 236 -6.23 -4.17 8.57
N PHE A 237 -5.99 -3.31 9.55
CA PHE A 237 -5.09 -3.63 10.65
C PHE A 237 -5.87 -4.33 11.77
N SER A 238 -5.44 -5.54 12.12
CA SER A 238 -5.78 -6.15 13.41
C SER A 238 -4.75 -5.69 14.43
N PHE A 239 -5.17 -4.91 15.41
CA PHE A 239 -4.38 -4.68 16.61
C PHE A 239 -4.66 -5.84 17.58
N SER A 240 -3.64 -6.64 17.85
CA SER A 240 -3.57 -7.54 19.02
C SER A 240 -2.78 -6.87 20.12
#